data_AF-A0AA88CM82-F1
#
_entry.id   AF-A0AA88CM82-F1
#
_cell.length_a   1.000
_cell.length_b   1.000
_cell.length_c   1.000
_cell.angle_alpha   90.00
_cell.angle_beta   90.00
_cell.angle_gamma   90.00
#
_symmetry.space_group_name_H-M   'P 1'
#
loop_
_entity.id
_entity.type
_entity.pdbx_description
1 polymer ?
#
loop_
_entity_poly.entity_id
_entity_poly.type
_entity_poly.pdbx_seq_one_letter_code
_entity_poly.pdbx_strand_id
1 'polypeptide(L)'
;MELLSERFVRAFNSLFEQWDAQAVSLWNISGEPCSGSAIDGSEFERPENNPAITCDCSYNDGTTCHITQMYATNSLAIYSWP
;
A
#
# COMPACT_ATOMS: atom_id res chain seq x y z
N MET A 1 12.21 16.59 -6.95
CA MET A 1 11.79 15.52 -6.03
C MET A 1 10.57 14.77 -6.56
N GLU A 2 9.60 15.48 -7.17
CA GLU A 2 8.37 14.90 -7.77
C GLU A 2 8.60 13.79 -8.81
N LEU A 3 9.60 13.92 -9.68
CA LEU A 3 9.85 12.89 -10.72
C LEU A 3 10.32 11.53 -10.17
N LEU A 4 10.90 11.50 -8.96
CA LEU A 4 11.33 10.26 -8.32
C LEU A 4 10.15 9.56 -7.63
N SER A 5 9.20 10.30 -7.05
CA SER A 5 8.00 9.69 -6.44
C SER A 5 7.10 9.07 -7.51
N GLU A 6 6.90 9.73 -8.66
CA GLU A 6 6.10 9.20 -9.78
C GLU A 6 6.61 7.85 -10.30
N ARG A 7 7.93 7.70 -10.45
CA ARG A 7 8.54 6.45 -10.88
C ARG A 7 8.40 5.35 -9.84
N PHE A 8 8.56 5.72 -8.56
CA PHE A 8 8.35 4.81 -7.46
C PHE A 8 6.90 4.31 -7.42
N VAL A 9 5.91 5.20 -7.48
CA VAL A 9 4.49 4.84 -7.48
C VAL A 9 4.15 3.90 -8.64
N ARG A 10 4.65 4.19 -9.85
CA ARG A 10 4.44 3.31 -11.01
C ARG A 10 5.07 1.93 -10.80
N ALA A 11 6.34 1.88 -10.41
CA ALA A 11 7.03 0.61 -10.19
C ALA A 11 6.34 -0.20 -9.07
N PHE A 12 5.88 0.47 -8.02
CA PHE A 12 5.18 -0.12 -6.90
C PHE A 12 3.84 -0.72 -7.31
N ASN A 13 3.01 0.02 -8.06
CA ASN A 13 1.75 -0.49 -8.58
C ASN A 13 1.95 -1.65 -9.56
N SER A 14 3.01 -1.61 -10.38
CA SER A 14 3.36 -2.72 -11.27
C SER A 14 3.78 -4.01 -10.55
N LEU A 15 4.17 -3.96 -9.26
CA LEU A 15 4.37 -5.19 -8.47
C LEU A 15 3.04 -5.86 -8.16
N PHE A 16 2.03 -5.09 -7.76
CA PHE A 16 0.70 -5.64 -7.48
C PHE A 16 0.03 -6.17 -8.75
N GLU A 17 0.16 -5.47 -9.88
CA GLU A 17 -0.34 -5.96 -11.18
C GLU A 17 0.27 -7.33 -11.53
N GLN A 18 1.56 -7.55 -11.27
CA GLN A 18 2.22 -8.85 -11.48
C GLN A 18 1.70 -9.95 -10.55
N TRP A 19 1.16 -9.59 -9.39
CA TRP A 19 0.56 -10.52 -8.43
C TRP A 19 -0.93 -10.73 -8.63
N ASP A 20 -1.50 -10.19 -9.73
CA ASP A 20 -2.95 -10.17 -9.97
C ASP A 20 -3.71 -9.48 -8.82
N ALA A 21 -3.09 -8.46 -8.22
CA ALA A 21 -3.64 -7.62 -7.18
C ALA A 21 -3.74 -6.16 -7.67
N GLN A 22 -4.69 -5.41 -7.12
CA GLN A 22 -4.85 -3.99 -7.42
C GLN A 22 -4.81 -3.19 -6.13
N ALA A 23 -4.09 -2.07 -6.12
CA ALA A 23 -4.05 -1.18 -4.98
C ALA A 23 -5.47 -0.75 -4.56
N VAL A 24 -5.76 -0.78 -3.26
CA VAL A 24 -7.05 -0.39 -2.72
C VAL A 24 -7.08 1.12 -2.41
N SER A 25 -8.26 1.71 -2.53
CA SER A 25 -8.48 3.13 -2.24
C SER A 25 -8.34 3.49 -0.76
N LEU A 26 -8.10 2.53 0.13
CA LEU A 26 -7.87 2.79 1.56
C LEU A 26 -6.51 3.45 1.83
N TRP A 27 -5.48 3.10 1.05
CA TRP A 27 -4.16 3.73 1.14
C TRP A 27 -3.69 4.40 -0.15
N ASN A 28 -4.27 4.07 -1.31
CA ASN A 28 -3.93 4.68 -2.60
C ASN A 28 -4.96 5.75 -3.01
N ILE A 29 -5.19 6.75 -2.15
CA ILE A 29 -6.32 7.71 -2.29
C ILE A 29 -6.11 8.67 -3.47
N SER A 30 -4.86 9.08 -3.72
CA SER A 30 -4.49 10.11 -4.72
C SER A 30 -3.34 9.67 -5.64
N GLY A 31 -2.99 8.39 -5.64
CA GLY A 31 -1.71 7.92 -6.20
C GLY A 31 -0.56 7.99 -5.20
N GLU A 32 -0.79 8.54 -4.00
CA GLU A 32 0.18 8.52 -2.90
C GLU A 32 0.00 7.25 -2.05
N PRO A 33 0.98 6.33 -2.03
CA PRO A 33 0.81 5.05 -1.35
C PRO A 33 0.80 5.15 0.18
N CYS A 34 1.55 6.07 0.77
CA CYS A 34 1.61 6.24 2.23
C CYS A 34 0.54 7.21 2.75
N SER A 35 -0.73 6.94 2.42
CA SER A 35 -1.89 7.70 2.89
C SER A 35 -2.93 6.79 3.54
N GLY A 36 -3.91 7.36 4.24
CA GLY A 36 -5.03 6.62 4.82
C GLY A 36 -4.60 5.44 5.70
N SER A 37 -5.09 4.23 5.35
CA SER A 37 -4.86 3.00 6.13
C SER A 37 -3.39 2.62 6.28
N ALA A 38 -2.49 3.13 5.43
CA ALA A 38 -1.07 2.85 5.50
C ALA A 38 -0.36 3.53 6.68
N ILE A 39 -0.95 4.56 7.29
CA ILE A 39 -0.31 5.37 8.35
C ILE A 39 -1.18 5.58 9.59
N ASP A 40 -2.48 5.26 9.54
CA ASP A 40 -3.43 5.57 10.61
C ASP A 40 -3.57 4.46 11.68
N GLY A 41 -2.79 3.39 11.58
CA GLY A 41 -2.85 2.25 12.48
C GLY A 41 -4.01 1.29 12.23
N SER A 42 -4.66 1.39 11.06
CA SER A 42 -5.61 0.40 10.57
C SER A 42 -5.03 -1.02 10.66
N GLU A 43 -5.90 -1.99 10.96
CA GLU A 43 -5.51 -3.39 11.04
C GLU A 43 -5.00 -3.87 9.67
N PHE A 44 -3.73 -4.29 9.66
CA PHE A 44 -2.95 -4.52 8.45
C PHE A 44 -3.58 -5.57 7.54
N GLU A 45 -4.02 -6.70 8.08
CA GLU A 45 -4.53 -7.85 7.31
C GLU A 45 -6.06 -7.86 7.19
N ARG A 46 -6.73 -6.70 7.35
CA ARG A 46 -8.17 -6.63 7.09
C ARG A 46 -8.48 -7.01 5.64
N PRO A 47 -9.54 -7.83 5.39
CA PRO A 47 -9.93 -8.23 4.05
C PRO A 47 -10.08 -7.07 3.06
N GLU A 48 -10.64 -5.93 3.51
CA GLU A 48 -10.86 -4.74 2.69
C GLU A 48 -9.56 -3.98 2.36
N ASN A 49 -8.50 -4.22 3.15
CA ASN A 49 -7.20 -3.61 2.99
C ASN A 49 -6.24 -4.48 2.18
N ASN A 50 -6.71 -5.49 1.43
CA ASN A 50 -5.86 -6.35 0.62
C ASN A 50 -5.79 -5.87 -0.85
N PRO A 51 -4.60 -5.56 -1.42
CA PRO A 51 -3.28 -5.63 -0.80
C PRO A 51 -3.05 -4.51 0.23
N ALA A 52 -2.34 -4.83 1.31
CA ALA A 52 -2.09 -3.95 2.44
C ALA A 52 -0.64 -3.48 2.46
N ILE A 53 -0.44 -2.24 2.92
CA ILE A 53 0.89 -1.69 3.18
C ILE A 53 0.88 -0.95 4.52
N THR A 54 2.02 -0.90 5.19
CA THR A 54 2.26 -0.03 6.35
C THR A 54 3.45 0.86 6.04
N CYS A 55 3.30 2.15 6.31
CA CYS A 55 4.37 3.14 6.16
C CYS A 55 4.83 3.68 7.51
N ASP A 56 6.14 3.87 7.63
CA ASP A 56 6.76 4.70 8.66
C ASP A 56 7.22 6.02 8.05
N CYS A 57 6.60 7.11 8.46
CA CYS A 57 6.91 8.46 7.99
C CYS A 57 7.74 9.26 9.00
N SER A 58 8.40 8.62 9.98
CA SER A 58 9.23 9.33 10.97
C SER A 58 10.57 9.82 10.41
N TYR A 59 10.96 9.39 9.22
CA TYR A 59 12.24 9.73 8.60
C TYR A 59 12.26 11.18 8.04
N ASN A 60 13.41 11.85 8.16
CA ASN A 60 13.65 13.23 7.72
C ASN A 60 12.51 14.20 8.12
N ASP A 61 12.19 14.26 9.40
CA ASP A 61 11.17 15.16 9.96
C ASP A 61 9.78 15.04 9.28
N GLY A 62 9.39 13.84 8.85
CA GLY A 62 8.08 13.64 8.21
C GLY A 62 8.08 13.79 6.69
N THR A 63 9.21 14.14 6.07
CA THR A 63 9.27 14.45 4.63
C THR A 63 9.48 13.22 3.76
N THR A 64 9.81 12.06 4.34
CA THR A 64 10.03 10.82 3.60
C THR A 64 9.42 9.65 4.36
N CYS A 65 8.53 8.92 3.69
CA CYS A 65 7.91 7.72 4.21
C CYS A 65 8.59 6.46 3.65
N HIS A 66 8.70 5.44 4.49
CA HIS A 66 9.21 4.13 4.14
C HIS A 66 8.11 3.09 4.31
N ILE A 67 7.86 2.30 3.27
CA ILE A 67 7.01 1.11 3.40
C ILE A 67 7.77 0.08 4.23
N THR A 68 7.21 -0.31 5.37
CA THR A 68 7.82 -1.25 6.32
C THR A 68 7.18 -2.62 6.28
N GLN A 69 5.94 -2.72 5.79
CA GLN A 69 5.21 -3.98 5.65
C GLN A 69 4.41 -3.97 4.35
N MET A 70 4.30 -5.14 3.70
CA MET A 70 3.44 -5.39 2.55
C MET A 70 2.79 -6.77 2.68
N TYR A 71 1.52 -6.85 2.32
CA TYR A 71 0.75 -8.08 2.28
C TYR A 71 -0.15 -8.07 1.04
N ALA A 72 -0.20 -9.18 0.32
CA ALA A 72 -1.10 -9.36 -0.80
C ALA A 72 -1.52 -10.83 -0.85
N THR A 73 -2.81 -11.08 -0.87
CA THR A 73 -3.36 -12.40 -1.18
C THR A 73 -4.28 -12.31 -2.39
N ASN A 74 -4.39 -13.41 -3.14
CA ASN A 74 -5.31 -13.46 -4.26
C ASN A 74 -6.75 -13.23 -3.75
N SER A 75 -7.53 -12.41 -4.46
CA SER A 75 -8.92 -12.11 -4.14
C SER A 75 -9.78 -13.37 -3.91
N LEU A 76 -9.50 -14.45 -4.63
CA LEU A 76 -10.18 -15.74 -4.46
C LEU A 76 -9.94 -16.39 -3.08
N ALA A 77 -8.80 -16.11 -2.45
CA ALA A 77 -8.47 -16.62 -1.11
C ALA A 77 -9.25 -15.87 -0.02
N ILE A 78 -9.52 -14.57 -0.19
CA ILE A 78 -10.24 -13.74 0.78
C ILE A 78 -11.69 -14.22 0.95
N TYR A 79 -12.35 -14.60 -0.14
CA TYR A 79 -13.72 -15.15 -0.13
C TYR A 79 -13.80 -16.59 0.36
N SER A 80 -12.66 -17.22 0.64
CA SER A 80 -12.57 -18.61 1.13
C SER A 80 -12.17 -18.72 2.61
N TRP A 81 -11.92 -17.58 3.27
CA TRP A 81 -11.68 -17.54 4.71
C TRP A 81 -13.02 -17.67 5.46
N PRO A 82 -13.18 -18.65 6.38
CA PRO A 82 -14.40 -18.83 7.16
C PRO A 82 -14.62 -17.75 8.22
#